data_AF-A0A6I2VBE2-F1
#
_entry.id   AF-A0A6I2VBE2-F1
#
_cell.length_a   1.000
_cell.length_b   1.000
_cell.length_c   1.000
_cell.angle_alpha   90.00
_cell.angle_beta   90.00
_cell.angle_gamma   90.00
#
_symmetry.space_group_name_H-M   'P 1'
#
loop_
_entity.id
_entity.type
_entity.pdbx_description
1 polymer ?
#
loop_
_entity_poly.entity_id
_entity_poly.type
_entity_poly.pdbx_seq_one_letter_code
_entity_poly.pdbx_strand_id
1 'polypeptide(L)'
;METSRVAAVFDFRYHAVSLAAVLVALAVGVLLGVAIGDAGLVSSAEKQVRSSLRDDVRGAQAKEQEATDLLKAEERYSQASYPFVVGGRLQGAKVGLLFLGEPDEAIAADVRAALEGSGGALRGTLAVNEPPDTAALAASAPAGRYAQLDQDPKLLGSFGRSIGRQMILGGDLL
;
A
#
# COMPACT_ATOMS: atom_id res chain seq x y z
N MET A 1 57.55 29.36 74.83
CA MET A 1 57.21 28.74 73.53
C MET A 1 56.55 27.39 73.77
N GLU A 2 55.39 27.34 74.44
CA GLU A 2 54.83 26.08 74.97
C GLU A 2 53.37 25.82 74.57
N THR A 3 52.90 26.37 73.45
CA THR A 3 51.51 26.20 72.99
C THR A 3 51.36 25.36 71.72
N SER A 4 52.44 24.96 71.03
CA SER A 4 52.33 24.29 69.72
C SER A 4 52.17 22.77 69.72
N ARG A 5 52.41 22.05 70.83
CA ARG A 5 52.34 20.56 70.81
C ARG A 5 50.92 20.00 70.92
N VAL A 6 49.99 20.72 71.52
CA VAL A 6 48.61 20.24 71.73
C VAL A 6 47.74 20.46 70.47
N ALA A 7 47.97 21.55 69.72
CA ALA A 7 47.20 21.86 68.50
C ALA A 7 47.40 20.82 67.38
N ALA A 8 48.62 20.29 67.19
CA ALA A 8 48.93 19.34 66.11
C ALA A 8 48.24 17.97 66.26
N VAL A 9 48.00 17.50 67.50
CA VAL A 9 47.31 16.23 67.75
C VAL A 9 45.80 16.35 67.54
N PHE A 10 45.22 17.52 67.80
CA PHE A 10 43.82 17.77 67.50
C PHE A 10 43.60 17.94 66.00
N ASP A 11 44.46 18.67 65.29
CA ASP A 11 44.33 18.92 63.85
C ASP A 11 44.27 17.62 63.01
N PHE A 12 45.22 16.70 63.23
CA PHE A 12 45.24 15.40 62.53
C PHE A 12 44.04 14.50 62.87
N ARG A 13 43.61 14.49 64.13
CA ARG A 13 42.46 13.68 64.57
C ARG A 13 41.14 14.24 64.02
N TYR A 14 40.97 15.56 63.99
CA TYR A 14 39.79 16.19 63.39
C TYR A 14 39.77 16.03 61.88
N HIS A 15 40.92 16.12 61.19
CA HIS A 15 41.00 15.89 59.75
C HIS A 15 40.67 14.44 59.38
N ALA A 16 41.19 13.47 60.14
CA ALA A 16 40.87 12.05 59.98
C ALA A 16 39.38 11.75 60.21
N VAL A 17 38.76 12.39 61.20
CA VAL A 17 37.31 12.24 61.47
C VAL A 17 36.45 12.83 60.34
N SER A 18 36.84 13.98 59.78
CA SER A 18 36.15 14.57 58.61
C SER A 18 36.24 13.66 57.38
N LEU A 19 37.43 13.12 57.08
CA LEU A 19 37.62 12.19 55.96
C LEU A 19 36.80 10.91 56.16
N ALA A 20 36.78 10.37 57.37
CA ALA A 20 35.97 9.20 57.72
C ALA A 20 34.48 9.48 57.52
N ALA A 21 33.98 10.65 57.94
CA ALA A 21 32.59 11.05 57.73
C ALA A 21 32.23 11.15 56.24
N VAL A 22 33.11 11.72 55.41
CA VAL A 22 32.90 11.79 53.95
C VAL A 22 32.91 10.41 53.31
N LEU A 23 33.84 9.53 53.72
CA LEU A 23 33.90 8.15 53.22
C LEU A 23 32.65 7.36 53.60
N VAL A 24 32.14 7.52 54.82
CA VAL A 24 30.88 6.90 55.26
C VAL A 24 29.71 7.43 54.45
N ALA A 25 29.62 8.76 54.24
CA ALA A 25 28.57 9.36 53.41
C ALA A 25 28.62 8.83 51.96
N LEU A 26 29.82 8.67 51.38
CA LEU A 26 30.00 8.10 50.05
C LEU A 26 29.59 6.63 50.01
N ALA A 27 30.04 5.83 50.96
CA ALA A 27 29.71 4.41 51.04
C ALA A 27 28.20 4.18 51.19
N VAL A 28 27.55 4.96 52.05
CA VAL A 28 26.09 4.94 52.23
C VAL A 28 25.38 5.41 50.96
N GLY A 29 25.87 6.46 50.30
CA GLY A 29 25.31 6.96 49.04
C GLY A 29 25.37 5.92 47.91
N VAL A 30 26.50 5.21 47.78
CA VAL A 30 26.66 4.14 46.78
C VAL A 30 25.80 2.92 47.14
N LEU A 31 25.77 2.50 48.42
CA LEU A 31 24.93 1.40 48.88
C LEU A 31 23.44 1.64 48.58
N LEU A 32 22.94 2.84 48.89
CA LEU A 32 21.55 3.23 48.58
C LEU A 32 21.30 3.34 47.08
N GLY A 33 22.25 3.89 46.32
CA GLY A 33 22.14 3.99 44.86
C GLY A 33 22.04 2.62 44.18
N VAL A 34 22.86 1.65 44.61
CA VAL A 34 22.83 0.27 44.11
C VAL A 34 21.58 -0.48 44.60
N ALA A 35 21.14 -0.26 45.84
CA ALA A 35 19.94 -0.90 46.39
C ALA A 35 18.64 -0.45 45.70
N ILE A 36 18.55 0.82 45.27
CA ILE A 36 17.40 1.32 44.50
C ILE A 36 17.54 0.96 43.02
N GLY A 37 18.76 0.95 42.49
CA GLY A 37 19.09 0.45 41.15
C GLY A 37 19.02 -1.07 41.03
N ASP A 38 18.40 -1.77 41.99
CA ASP A 38 18.28 -3.21 41.97
C ASP A 38 17.68 -3.66 40.63
N ALA A 39 18.45 -4.51 39.95
CA ALA A 39 18.18 -4.99 38.60
C ALA A 39 16.80 -5.66 38.49
N GLY A 40 16.19 -6.09 39.61
CA GLY A 40 14.86 -6.67 39.66
C GLY A 40 13.75 -5.76 39.15
N LEU A 41 13.74 -4.47 39.51
CA LEU A 41 12.68 -3.53 39.10
C LEU A 41 12.82 -3.10 37.64
N VAL A 42 14.05 -2.77 37.20
CA VAL A 42 14.33 -2.40 35.81
C VAL A 42 14.16 -3.61 34.88
N SER A 43 14.63 -4.80 35.27
CA SER A 43 14.47 -6.02 34.47
C SER A 43 13.00 -6.43 34.35
N SER A 44 12.19 -6.24 35.40
CA SER A 44 10.76 -6.55 35.35
C SER A 44 10.01 -5.57 34.46
N ALA A 45 10.31 -4.26 34.54
CA ALA A 45 9.73 -3.25 33.66
C ALA A 45 10.10 -3.51 32.19
N GLU A 46 11.38 -3.80 31.89
CA GLU A 46 11.81 -4.15 30.53
C GLU A 46 11.16 -5.43 30.01
N LYS A 47 11.04 -6.48 30.84
CA LYS A 47 10.35 -7.72 30.48
C LYS A 47 8.87 -7.47 30.19
N GLN A 48 8.21 -6.64 31.00
CA GLN A 48 6.80 -6.30 30.83
C GLN A 48 6.58 -5.54 29.52
N VAL A 49 7.38 -4.51 29.24
CA VAL A 49 7.32 -3.74 27.99
C VAL A 49 7.63 -4.65 26.80
N ARG A 50 8.65 -5.51 26.88
CA ARG A 50 8.95 -6.46 25.79
C ARG A 50 7.83 -7.49 25.60
N SER A 51 7.13 -7.88 26.66
CA SER A 51 5.98 -8.78 26.55
C SER A 51 4.83 -8.05 25.87
N SER A 52 4.48 -6.84 26.33
CA SER A 52 3.38 -6.08 25.76
C SER A 52 3.61 -5.77 24.28
N LEU A 53 4.82 -5.34 23.90
CA LEU A 53 5.15 -5.12 22.49
C LEU A 53 5.02 -6.40 21.66
N ARG A 54 5.41 -7.56 22.21
CA ARG A 54 5.26 -8.84 21.49
C ARG A 54 3.80 -9.24 21.35
N ASP A 55 2.99 -9.01 22.39
CA ASP A 55 1.56 -9.30 22.38
C ASP A 55 0.82 -8.33 21.44
N ASP A 56 1.21 -7.06 21.41
CA ASP A 56 0.68 -6.04 20.49
C ASP A 56 1.01 -6.39 19.04
N VAL A 57 2.26 -6.78 18.74
CA VAL A 57 2.65 -7.23 17.39
C VAL A 57 1.88 -8.47 16.97
N ARG A 58 1.74 -9.47 17.86
CA ARG A 58 0.93 -10.66 17.58
C ARG A 58 -0.54 -10.32 17.36
N GLY A 59 -1.09 -9.41 18.16
CA GLY A 59 -2.47 -8.94 18.01
C GLY A 59 -2.69 -8.16 16.71
N ALA A 60 -1.73 -7.33 16.30
CA ALA A 60 -1.77 -6.63 15.03
C ALA A 60 -1.70 -7.61 13.85
N GLN A 61 -0.79 -8.58 13.89
CA GLN A 61 -0.67 -9.63 12.87
C GLN A 61 -1.94 -10.48 12.77
N ALA A 62 -2.54 -10.85 13.90
CA ALA A 62 -3.80 -11.61 13.91
C ALA A 62 -4.95 -10.82 13.28
N LYS A 63 -5.07 -9.52 13.58
CA LYS A 63 -6.08 -8.64 12.98
C LYS A 63 -5.86 -8.45 11.47
N GLU A 64 -4.61 -8.30 11.04
CA GLU A 64 -4.27 -8.21 9.62
C GLU A 64 -4.67 -9.49 8.88
N GLN A 65 -4.35 -10.65 9.46
CA GLN A 65 -4.70 -11.95 8.92
C GLN A 65 -6.23 -12.12 8.83
N GLU A 66 -6.96 -11.79 9.90
CA GLU A 66 -8.42 -11.84 9.93
C GLU A 66 -9.05 -10.92 8.88
N ALA A 67 -8.59 -9.68 8.78
CA ALA A 67 -9.07 -8.73 7.78
C ALA A 67 -8.80 -9.23 6.34
N THR A 68 -7.62 -9.79 6.11
CA THR A 68 -7.24 -10.38 4.81
C THR A 68 -8.12 -11.57 4.46
N ASP A 69 -8.43 -12.43 5.42
CA ASP A 69 -9.28 -13.60 5.21
C ASP A 69 -10.74 -13.19 4.97
N LEU A 70 -11.22 -12.14 5.63
CA LEU A 70 -12.55 -11.56 5.40
C LEU A 70 -12.67 -10.99 3.98
N LEU A 71 -11.67 -10.23 3.52
CA LEU A 71 -11.63 -9.68 2.16
C LEU A 71 -11.66 -10.80 1.11
N LYS A 72 -10.84 -11.84 1.28
CA LYS A 72 -10.85 -13.00 0.39
C LYS A 72 -12.20 -13.73 0.37
N ALA A 73 -12.89 -13.80 1.51
CA ALA A 73 -14.21 -14.42 1.58
C ALA A 73 -15.26 -13.57 0.84
N GLU A 74 -15.20 -12.25 0.98
CA GLU A 74 -16.09 -11.29 0.30
C GLU A 74 -15.87 -11.30 -1.21
N GLU A 75 -14.63 -11.26 -1.67
CA GLU A 75 -14.26 -11.38 -3.09
C GLU A 75 -14.80 -12.68 -3.70
N ARG A 76 -14.60 -13.82 -3.01
CA ARG A 76 -15.13 -15.12 -3.46
C ARG A 76 -16.65 -15.13 -3.53
N TYR A 77 -17.32 -14.57 -2.52
CA TYR A 77 -18.78 -14.48 -2.50
C TYR A 77 -19.30 -13.59 -3.65
N SER A 78 -18.67 -12.44 -3.87
CA SER A 78 -19.00 -11.52 -4.96
C SER A 78 -18.84 -12.18 -6.31
N GLN A 79 -17.69 -12.81 -6.57
CA GLN A 79 -17.43 -13.55 -7.83
C GLN A 79 -18.41 -14.71 -8.04
N ALA A 80 -18.70 -15.49 -7.00
CA ALA A 80 -19.65 -16.61 -7.09
C ALA A 80 -21.09 -16.14 -7.31
N SER A 81 -21.47 -14.99 -6.75
CA SER A 81 -22.82 -14.44 -6.85
C SER A 81 -23.04 -13.66 -8.15
N TYR A 82 -21.97 -13.11 -8.73
CA TYR A 82 -22.02 -12.23 -9.90
C TYR A 82 -22.86 -12.81 -11.06
N PRO A 83 -22.64 -14.06 -11.54
CA PRO A 83 -23.42 -14.63 -12.64
C PRO A 83 -24.91 -14.78 -12.33
N PHE A 84 -25.29 -14.97 -11.06
CA PHE A 84 -26.70 -15.08 -10.66
C PHE A 84 -27.41 -13.71 -10.64
N VAL A 85 -26.66 -12.62 -10.43
CA VAL A 85 -27.19 -11.25 -10.43
C VAL A 85 -27.23 -10.65 -11.84
N VAL A 86 -26.21 -10.93 -12.66
CA VAL A 86 -26.09 -10.37 -14.03
C VAL A 86 -26.48 -11.34 -15.14
N GLY A 87 -26.70 -12.61 -14.82
CA GLY A 87 -27.01 -13.66 -15.79
C GLY A 87 -28.20 -13.28 -16.67
N GLY A 88 -28.01 -13.43 -17.99
CA GLY A 88 -29.03 -13.16 -18.99
C GLY A 88 -29.29 -11.68 -19.29
N ARG A 89 -28.69 -10.73 -18.57
CA ARG A 89 -28.92 -9.29 -18.80
C ARG A 89 -28.36 -8.79 -20.13
N LEU A 90 -27.28 -9.42 -20.62
CA LEU A 90 -26.64 -9.07 -21.89
C LEU A 90 -26.73 -10.23 -22.89
N GLN A 91 -27.72 -11.11 -22.74
CA GLN A 91 -27.81 -12.31 -23.58
C GLN A 91 -27.91 -11.96 -25.07
N GLY A 92 -26.93 -12.41 -25.85
CA GLY A 92 -26.85 -12.14 -27.28
C GLY A 92 -26.39 -10.71 -27.64
N ALA A 93 -26.07 -9.89 -26.65
CA ALA A 93 -25.51 -8.55 -26.88
C ALA A 93 -24.07 -8.65 -27.39
N LYS A 94 -23.76 -7.82 -28.38
CA LYS A 94 -22.41 -7.67 -28.95
C LYS A 94 -21.82 -6.38 -28.41
N VAL A 95 -20.74 -6.49 -27.64
CA VAL A 95 -20.07 -5.35 -27.01
C VAL A 95 -18.70 -5.17 -27.63
N GLY A 96 -18.29 -3.92 -27.86
CA GLY A 96 -16.93 -3.57 -28.26
C GLY A 96 -16.29 -2.70 -27.19
N LEU A 97 -15.01 -2.92 -26.92
CA LEU A 97 -14.24 -2.17 -25.93
C LEU A 97 -13.36 -1.14 -26.64
N LEU A 98 -13.43 0.12 -26.21
CA LEU A 98 -12.61 1.22 -26.73
C LEU A 98 -11.73 1.77 -25.61
N PHE A 99 -10.42 1.70 -25.79
CA PHE A 99 -9.42 2.34 -24.96
C PHE A 99 -9.08 3.72 -25.53
N LEU A 100 -8.98 4.70 -24.64
CA LEU A 100 -8.42 6.01 -24.97
C LEU A 100 -7.00 6.05 -24.39
N GLY A 101 -6.00 6.22 -25.26
CA GLY A 101 -4.58 6.11 -24.91
C GLY A 101 -4.09 4.66 -24.95
N GLU A 102 -3.23 4.32 -23.99
CA GLU A 102 -2.56 3.03 -23.92
C GLU A 102 -3.53 1.93 -23.49
N PRO A 103 -3.66 0.83 -24.27
CA PRO A 103 -4.56 -0.26 -23.91
C PRO A 103 -4.05 -1.02 -22.68
N ASP A 104 -4.97 -1.36 -21.79
CA ASP A 104 -4.70 -2.20 -20.62
C ASP A 104 -5.32 -3.59 -20.83
N GLU A 105 -4.46 -4.61 -20.91
CA GLU A 105 -4.88 -6.00 -21.11
C GLU A 105 -5.63 -6.56 -19.90
N ALA A 106 -5.32 -6.11 -18.68
CA ALA A 106 -6.03 -6.54 -17.47
C ALA A 106 -7.49 -6.06 -17.51
N ILE A 107 -7.71 -4.79 -17.88
CA ILE A 107 -9.06 -4.24 -18.05
C ILE A 107 -9.81 -5.00 -19.15
N ALA A 108 -9.14 -5.31 -20.27
CA ALA A 108 -9.77 -6.08 -21.35
C ALA A 108 -10.18 -7.50 -20.91
N ALA A 109 -9.37 -8.14 -20.05
CA ALA A 109 -9.67 -9.45 -19.48
C ALA A 109 -10.87 -9.38 -18.52
N ASP A 110 -10.91 -8.39 -17.63
CA ASP A 110 -12.01 -8.19 -16.67
C ASP A 110 -13.34 -7.94 -17.38
N VAL A 111 -13.34 -7.09 -18.41
CA VAL A 111 -14.54 -6.82 -19.23
C VAL A 111 -15.01 -8.09 -19.93
N ARG A 112 -14.09 -8.91 -20.45
CA ARG A 112 -14.44 -10.19 -21.09
C ARG A 112 -15.11 -11.15 -20.10
N ALA A 113 -14.53 -11.32 -18.91
CA ALA A 113 -15.09 -12.18 -17.87
C ALA A 113 -16.48 -11.71 -17.41
N ALA A 114 -16.67 -10.39 -17.26
CA ALA A 114 -17.96 -9.81 -16.91
C ALA A 114 -19.03 -10.05 -18.00
N LEU A 115 -18.65 -9.97 -19.27
CA LEU A 115 -19.56 -10.22 -20.40
C LEU A 115 -19.94 -11.70 -20.50
N GLU A 116 -19.00 -12.62 -20.29
CA GLU A 116 -19.27 -14.06 -20.25
C GLU A 116 -20.30 -14.41 -19.17
N GLY A 117 -20.14 -13.86 -17.96
CA GLY A 117 -21.09 -14.06 -16.85
C GLY A 117 -22.50 -13.50 -17.09
N SER A 118 -22.65 -12.53 -18.01
CA SER A 118 -23.93 -11.88 -18.33
C SER A 118 -24.57 -12.37 -19.64
N GLY A 119 -23.89 -13.27 -20.38
CA GLY A 119 -24.34 -13.81 -21.67
C GLY A 119 -24.05 -12.93 -22.88
N GLY A 120 -23.24 -11.87 -22.70
CA GLY A 120 -22.77 -11.00 -23.76
C GLY A 120 -21.47 -11.50 -24.39
N ALA A 121 -21.14 -10.99 -25.58
CA ALA A 121 -19.89 -11.33 -26.27
C ALA A 121 -19.08 -10.07 -26.60
N LEU A 122 -17.81 -10.05 -26.16
CA LEU A 122 -16.84 -9.06 -26.60
C LEU A 122 -16.43 -9.36 -28.04
N ARG A 123 -16.72 -8.44 -28.97
CA ARG A 123 -16.45 -8.62 -30.42
C ARG A 123 -15.11 -8.07 -30.87
N GLY A 124 -14.60 -7.07 -30.17
CA GLY A 124 -13.35 -6.42 -30.52
C GLY A 124 -12.95 -5.39 -29.48
N THR A 125 -11.64 -5.13 -29.47
CA THR A 125 -11.01 -4.12 -28.63
C THR A 125 -10.27 -3.17 -29.55
N LEU A 126 -10.46 -1.87 -29.38
CA LEU A 126 -9.78 -0.83 -30.12
C LEU A 126 -9.10 0.12 -29.14
N ALA A 127 -7.93 0.64 -29.49
CA ALA A 127 -7.27 1.72 -28.76
C ALA A 127 -7.12 2.94 -29.66
N VAL A 128 -7.41 4.12 -29.13
CA VAL A 128 -7.31 5.40 -29.85
C VAL A 128 -6.53 6.38 -28.99
N ASN A 129 -5.48 6.97 -29.55
CA ASN A 129 -4.70 7.98 -28.86
C ASN A 129 -5.51 9.27 -28.66
N GLU A 130 -5.24 9.99 -27.58
CA GLU A 130 -5.77 11.34 -27.34
C GLU A 130 -4.62 12.34 -27.22
N PRO A 131 -4.51 13.32 -28.15
CA PRO A 131 -5.35 13.53 -29.32
C PRO A 131 -5.16 12.45 -30.41
N PRO A 132 -6.18 12.19 -31.25
CA PRO A 132 -6.09 11.19 -32.30
C PRO A 132 -5.09 11.60 -33.38
N ASP A 133 -4.21 10.68 -33.76
CA ASP A 133 -3.24 10.86 -34.84
C ASP A 133 -3.93 10.68 -36.21
N THR A 134 -4.34 11.81 -36.82
CA THR A 134 -5.06 11.82 -38.09
C THR A 134 -4.23 11.28 -39.25
N ALA A 135 -2.91 11.44 -39.20
CA ALA A 135 -2.00 10.96 -40.24
C ALA A 135 -1.87 9.43 -40.17
N ALA A 136 -1.71 8.87 -38.97
CA ALA A 136 -1.69 7.41 -38.77
C ALA A 136 -3.04 6.76 -39.13
N LEU A 137 -4.15 7.42 -38.79
CA LEU A 137 -5.49 6.95 -39.17
C LEU A 137 -5.73 7.04 -40.69
N ALA A 138 -5.24 8.08 -41.36
CA ALA A 138 -5.32 8.20 -42.82
C ALA A 138 -4.51 7.10 -43.54
N ALA A 139 -3.34 6.75 -43.01
CA ALA A 139 -2.47 5.71 -43.57
C ALA A 139 -3.04 4.30 -43.40
N SER A 140 -3.77 4.06 -42.31
CA SER A 140 -4.39 2.77 -42.02
C SER A 140 -5.81 2.63 -42.59
N ALA A 141 -6.42 3.72 -43.07
CA ALA A 141 -7.75 3.67 -43.65
C ALA A 141 -7.79 2.94 -45.02
N PRO A 142 -8.89 2.23 -45.34
CA PRO A 142 -9.04 1.60 -46.65
C PRO A 142 -8.98 2.64 -47.77
N ALA A 143 -8.37 2.28 -48.91
CA ALA A 143 -8.24 3.16 -50.06
C ALA A 143 -9.59 3.80 -50.44
N GLY A 144 -9.67 5.13 -50.41
CA GLY A 144 -10.89 5.88 -50.70
C GLY A 144 -11.01 7.18 -49.91
N ARG A 145 -12.26 7.57 -49.60
CA ARG A 145 -12.61 8.87 -48.99
C ARG A 145 -11.96 9.17 -47.63
N TYR A 146 -11.45 8.15 -46.94
CA TYR A 146 -10.84 8.30 -45.61
C TYR A 146 -9.31 8.48 -45.66
N ALA A 147 -8.68 8.30 -46.83
CA ALA A 147 -7.25 8.57 -47.01
C ALA A 147 -6.89 10.06 -46.83
N GLN A 148 -7.90 10.94 -46.85
CA GLN A 148 -7.76 12.40 -46.64
C GLN A 148 -8.11 12.83 -45.20
N LEU A 149 -8.17 11.90 -44.25
CA LEU A 149 -8.46 12.19 -42.83
C LEU A 149 -7.51 13.24 -42.23
N ASP A 150 -6.27 13.30 -42.71
CA ASP A 150 -5.27 14.29 -42.30
C ASP A 150 -5.56 15.70 -42.81
N GLN A 151 -6.26 15.82 -43.94
CA GLN A 151 -6.55 17.10 -44.61
C GLN A 151 -7.95 17.65 -44.29
N ASP A 152 -8.91 16.77 -43.97
CA ASP A 152 -10.26 17.16 -43.55
C ASP A 152 -10.66 16.48 -42.22
N PRO A 153 -10.44 17.17 -41.09
CA PRO A 153 -10.82 16.67 -39.76
C PRO A 153 -12.32 16.39 -39.61
N LYS A 154 -13.18 16.94 -40.47
CA LYS A 154 -14.63 16.66 -40.43
C LYS A 154 -14.94 15.21 -40.78
N LEU A 155 -14.03 14.53 -41.47
CA LEU A 155 -14.16 13.12 -41.82
C LEU A 155 -13.97 12.18 -40.62
N LEU A 156 -13.26 12.61 -39.57
CA LEU A 156 -12.98 11.80 -38.37
C LEU A 156 -14.25 11.21 -37.75
N GLY A 157 -15.30 12.03 -37.59
CA GLY A 157 -16.56 11.58 -37.01
C GLY A 157 -17.31 10.55 -37.88
N SER A 158 -17.12 10.59 -39.20
CA SER A 158 -17.72 9.60 -40.11
C SER A 158 -16.91 8.30 -40.15
N PHE A 159 -15.59 8.41 -40.09
CA PHE A 159 -14.65 7.30 -40.04
C PHE A 159 -14.82 6.49 -38.75
N GLY A 160 -14.83 7.18 -37.59
CA GLY A 160 -15.06 6.54 -36.29
C GLY A 160 -16.39 5.81 -36.21
N ARG A 161 -17.47 6.36 -36.77
CA ARG A 161 -18.77 5.65 -36.88
C ARG A 161 -18.73 4.44 -37.81
N SER A 162 -17.85 4.42 -38.81
CA SER A 162 -17.69 3.25 -39.67
C SER A 162 -16.93 2.13 -38.97
N ILE A 163 -15.79 2.46 -38.33
CA ILE A 163 -15.01 1.51 -37.53
C ILE A 163 -15.83 0.97 -36.36
N GLY A 164 -16.55 1.81 -35.62
CA GLY A 164 -17.39 1.35 -34.51
C GLY A 164 -18.46 0.36 -34.94
N ARG A 165 -19.05 0.52 -36.13
CA ARG A 165 -20.00 -0.46 -36.69
C ARG A 165 -19.30 -1.74 -37.13
N GLN A 166 -18.13 -1.64 -37.77
CA GLN A 166 -17.35 -2.82 -38.18
C GLN A 166 -16.89 -3.64 -36.97
N MET A 167 -16.50 -2.99 -35.88
CA MET A 167 -16.08 -3.62 -34.62
C MET A 167 -17.20 -4.50 -34.01
N ILE A 168 -18.45 -4.02 -34.03
CA ILE A 168 -19.59 -4.78 -33.48
C ILE A 168 -20.05 -5.87 -34.46
N LEU A 169 -20.08 -5.56 -35.75
CA LEU A 169 -20.60 -6.46 -36.79
C LEU A 169 -19.60 -7.54 -37.22
N GLY A 170 -18.31 -7.39 -36.91
CA GLY A 170 -17.25 -8.34 -37.24
C GLY A 170 -16.77 -8.23 -38.69
N GLY A 171 -16.62 -7.00 -39.21
CA GLY A 171 -15.93 -6.77 -40.49
C GLY A 171 -14.42 -6.66 -40.29
N ASP A 172 -13.62 -6.99 -41.32
CA ASP A 172 -12.14 -6.88 -41.30
C ASP A 172 -11.72 -5.53 -40.71
N LEU A 173 -11.10 -5.61 -39.53
CA LEU A 173 -10.52 -4.47 -38.85
C LEU A 173 -9.12 -4.27 -39.43
N LEU A 174 -9.09 -3.69 -40.64
CA LEU A 174 -7.91 -3.23 -41.38
C LEU A 174 -6.88 -4.31 -41.74
#